data_AF-A0AA40APQ6-F1
#
_entry.id   AF-A0AA40APQ6-F1
#
_cell.length_a   1.000
_cell.length_b   1.000
_cell.length_c   1.000
_cell.angle_alpha   90.00
_cell.angle_beta   90.00
_cell.angle_gamma   90.00
#
_symmetry.space_group_name_H-M   'P 1'
#
loop_
_entity.id
_entity.type
_entity.pdbx_description
1 polymer ?
#
loop_
_entity_poly.entity_id
_entity_poly.type
_entity_poly.pdbx_seq_one_letter_code
_entity_poly.pdbx_strand_id
1 'polypeptide(L)'
;ATAQAQAQVQLPSKGKEASWTLPPIQINQTPAAQAARHGLPALLAALFVFRFDALVADPVSTMATAIPVVAALQLGYALVCLPVVGSQAARPGQKPRPGEKTLKKVVNSDGTSPNAPVATLLSLLLTLFSTPLLHAVMVLFGAPALSHTAHTLLCAAHLAVLALFPLFYAHGVDGPAWAALASFRAPLDEPFGGLAGALVGAWLGAVPIPLDWDREWQRWPVTILCGVYGGYLLGRVLGGRVGFGRRL
;
A
#
# COMPACT_ATOMS: atom_id res chain seq x y z
N ALA A 1 -41.61 -25.77 -55.61
CA ALA A 1 -40.93 -24.62 -54.99
C ALA A 1 -40.78 -24.92 -53.50
N THR A 2 -39.62 -25.43 -53.12
CA THR A 2 -39.32 -25.99 -51.79
C THR A 2 -38.79 -24.87 -50.92
N ALA A 3 -39.53 -24.44 -49.91
CA ALA A 3 -39.11 -23.41 -48.97
C ALA A 3 -38.11 -24.01 -47.96
N GLN A 4 -36.85 -23.57 -48.03
CA GLN A 4 -35.82 -23.92 -47.04
C GLN A 4 -36.04 -23.11 -45.76
N ALA A 5 -36.31 -23.80 -44.65
CA ALA A 5 -36.30 -23.20 -43.32
C ALA A 5 -34.84 -23.00 -42.87
N GLN A 6 -34.38 -21.76 -42.79
CA GLN A 6 -33.10 -21.42 -42.18
C GLN A 6 -33.27 -21.39 -40.65
N ALA A 7 -32.75 -22.41 -39.97
CA ALA A 7 -32.59 -22.40 -38.52
C ALA A 7 -31.43 -21.45 -38.15
N GLN A 8 -31.75 -20.26 -37.62
CA GLN A 8 -30.77 -19.42 -36.97
C GLN A 8 -30.32 -20.07 -35.66
N VAL A 9 -29.09 -20.58 -35.64
CA VAL A 9 -28.41 -20.96 -34.40
C VAL A 9 -28.10 -19.68 -33.63
N GLN A 10 -28.93 -19.37 -32.63
CA GLN A 10 -28.59 -18.36 -31.63
C GLN A 10 -27.43 -18.88 -30.79
N LEU A 11 -26.23 -18.32 -31.00
CA LEU A 11 -25.13 -18.51 -30.06
C LEU A 11 -25.51 -17.93 -28.70
N PRO A 12 -25.20 -18.61 -27.59
CA PRO A 12 -25.47 -18.10 -26.26
C PRO A 12 -24.76 -16.76 -26.07
N SER A 13 -25.50 -15.73 -25.64
CA SER A 13 -24.95 -14.42 -25.32
C SER A 13 -23.82 -14.61 -24.31
N LYS A 14 -22.59 -14.16 -24.65
CA LYS A 14 -21.51 -14.00 -23.69
C LYS A 14 -22.07 -13.32 -22.45
N GLY A 15 -22.14 -14.04 -21.34
CA GLY A 15 -22.56 -13.47 -20.06
C GLY A 15 -21.72 -12.23 -19.81
N LYS A 16 -22.36 -11.12 -19.40
CA LYS A 16 -21.65 -9.95 -18.90
C LYS A 16 -20.80 -10.43 -17.73
N GLU A 17 -19.51 -10.67 -17.96
CA GLU A 17 -18.53 -10.81 -16.89
C GLU A 17 -18.67 -9.56 -16.03
N ALA A 18 -19.10 -9.74 -14.79
CA ALA A 18 -19.18 -8.63 -13.86
C ALA A 18 -17.76 -8.08 -13.70
N SER A 19 -17.49 -6.90 -14.25
CA SER A 19 -16.19 -6.24 -14.14
C SER A 19 -15.90 -6.03 -12.66
N TRP A 20 -15.04 -6.86 -12.08
CA TRP A 20 -14.60 -6.70 -10.71
C TRP A 20 -13.89 -5.34 -10.59
N THR A 21 -14.27 -4.55 -9.59
CA THR A 21 -13.69 -3.23 -9.34
C THR A 21 -13.28 -3.13 -7.88
N LEU A 22 -11.99 -2.87 -7.64
CA LEU A 22 -11.47 -2.63 -6.31
C LEU A 22 -12.06 -1.33 -5.74
N PRO A 23 -12.76 -1.34 -4.60
CA PRO A 23 -13.18 -0.12 -3.92
C PRO A 23 -11.99 0.55 -3.20
N PRO A 24 -12.04 1.88 -2.98
CA PRO A 24 -11.02 2.57 -2.18
C PRO A 24 -11.14 2.19 -0.71
N ILE A 25 -10.00 2.03 -0.04
CA ILE A 25 -9.93 1.71 1.38
C ILE A 25 -10.57 2.85 2.19
N GLN A 26 -11.64 2.51 2.91
CA GLN A 26 -12.33 3.45 3.79
C GLN A 26 -11.65 3.50 5.16
N ILE A 27 -11.21 4.68 5.57
CA ILE A 27 -10.65 4.90 6.91
C ILE A 27 -11.78 4.89 7.95
N ASN A 28 -11.54 4.25 9.09
CA ASN A 28 -12.47 4.26 10.23
C ASN A 28 -12.78 5.70 10.70
N GLN A 29 -14.05 5.99 10.99
CA GLN A 29 -14.51 7.34 11.35
C GLN A 29 -14.52 7.61 12.86
N THR A 30 -13.92 6.73 13.67
CA THR A 30 -13.86 6.94 15.13
C THR A 30 -12.93 8.12 15.46
N PRO A 31 -13.14 8.83 16.59
CA PRO A 31 -12.26 9.93 16.99
C PRO A 31 -10.79 9.51 17.08
N ALA A 32 -10.52 8.31 17.60
CA ALA A 32 -9.17 7.75 17.67
C ALA A 32 -8.55 7.52 16.28
N ALA A 33 -9.34 7.03 15.30
CA ALA A 33 -8.86 6.83 13.93
C ALA A 33 -8.57 8.15 13.22
N GLN A 34 -9.40 9.18 13.39
CA GLN A 34 -9.12 10.50 12.81
C GLN A 34 -7.90 11.16 13.45
N ALA A 35 -7.71 11.00 14.77
CA ALA A 35 -6.50 11.46 15.45
C ALA A 35 -5.25 10.74 14.92
N ALA A 36 -5.28 9.40 14.81
CA ALA A 36 -4.15 8.61 14.30
C ALA A 36 -3.85 8.89 12.82
N ARG A 37 -4.88 9.06 11.98
CA ARG A 37 -4.78 9.43 10.56
C ARG A 37 -3.98 10.71 10.35
N HIS A 38 -4.18 11.72 11.19
CA HIS A 38 -3.49 13.01 11.09
C HIS A 38 -2.19 13.06 11.91
N GLY A 39 -2.12 12.32 13.01
CA GLY A 39 -0.95 12.24 13.87
C GLY A 39 0.20 11.45 13.23
N LEU A 40 -0.08 10.35 12.53
CA LEU A 40 0.95 9.50 11.95
C LEU A 40 1.89 10.26 10.99
N PRO A 41 1.40 11.03 9.99
CA PRO A 41 2.30 11.78 9.10
C PRO A 41 3.21 12.75 9.85
N ALA A 42 2.67 13.44 10.87
CA ALA A 42 3.43 14.38 11.69
C ALA A 42 4.49 13.66 12.53
N LEU A 43 4.16 12.52 13.13
CA LEU A 43 5.10 11.71 13.93
C LEU A 43 6.22 11.13 13.07
N LEU A 44 5.90 10.61 11.87
CA LEU A 44 6.91 10.10 10.94
C LEU A 44 7.82 11.22 10.42
N ALA A 45 7.25 12.39 10.08
CA ALA A 45 8.02 13.56 9.67
C ALA A 45 8.94 14.03 10.79
N ALA A 46 8.42 14.18 12.02
CA ALA A 46 9.19 14.57 13.18
C ALA A 46 10.33 13.59 13.45
N LEU A 47 10.03 12.27 13.49
CA LEU A 47 11.04 11.23 13.68
C LEU A 47 12.16 11.33 12.64
N PHE A 48 11.80 11.50 11.36
CA PHE A 48 12.77 11.61 10.28
C PHE A 48 13.64 12.86 10.41
N VAL A 49 13.02 14.03 10.63
CA VAL A 49 13.73 15.32 10.75
C VAL A 49 14.65 15.32 11.97
N PHE A 50 14.19 14.88 13.14
CA PHE A 50 15.03 14.82 14.35
C PHE A 50 16.19 13.83 14.25
N ARG A 51 16.09 12.84 13.35
CA ARG A 51 17.11 11.81 13.14
C ARG A 51 17.96 12.07 11.91
N PHE A 52 17.73 13.18 11.19
CA PHE A 52 18.38 13.42 9.90
C PHE A 52 19.90 13.54 10.03
N ASP A 53 20.41 14.31 11.00
CA ASP A 53 21.86 14.45 11.19
C ASP A 53 22.52 13.11 11.56
N ALA A 54 21.84 12.29 12.37
CA ALA A 54 22.29 10.94 12.70
C ALA A 54 22.22 10.00 11.47
N LEU A 55 21.21 10.15 10.62
CA LEU A 55 21.09 9.41 9.36
C LEU A 55 22.24 9.72 8.40
N VAL A 56 22.66 10.99 8.34
CA VAL A 56 23.79 11.43 7.52
C VAL A 56 25.11 10.90 8.09
N ALA A 57 25.29 10.94 9.42
CA ALA A 57 26.53 10.52 10.08
C ALA A 57 26.72 9.00 10.12
N ASP A 58 25.67 8.23 10.43
CA ASP A 58 25.68 6.76 10.50
C ASP A 58 24.33 6.20 9.99
N PRO A 59 24.21 5.99 8.65
CA PRO A 59 22.95 5.55 8.05
C PRO A 59 22.49 4.18 8.54
N VAL A 60 23.40 3.22 8.71
CA VAL A 60 23.04 1.83 9.02
C VAL A 60 22.45 1.74 10.41
N SER A 61 23.14 2.27 11.42
CA SER A 61 22.65 2.25 12.80
C SER A 61 21.35 3.05 12.92
N THR A 62 21.28 4.22 12.28
CA THR A 62 20.12 5.10 12.36
C THR A 62 18.88 4.45 11.75
N MET A 63 19.01 3.85 10.57
CA MET A 63 17.92 3.12 9.93
C MET A 63 17.52 1.88 10.74
N ALA A 64 18.48 1.04 11.16
CA ALA A 64 18.18 -0.19 11.89
C ALA A 64 17.40 0.08 13.18
N THR A 65 17.78 1.13 13.92
CA THR A 65 17.08 1.53 15.16
C THR A 65 15.76 2.26 14.90
N ALA A 66 15.56 2.87 13.74
CA ALA A 66 14.30 3.52 13.36
C ALA A 66 13.22 2.51 12.92
N ILE A 67 13.59 1.40 12.27
CA ILE A 67 12.63 0.39 11.77
C ILE A 67 11.59 -0.04 12.81
N PRO A 68 11.94 -0.49 14.03
CA PRO A 68 10.94 -0.94 15.00
C PRO A 68 9.97 0.18 15.40
N VAL A 69 10.45 1.42 15.49
CA VAL A 69 9.61 2.59 15.81
C VAL A 69 8.64 2.88 14.67
N VAL A 70 9.13 2.89 13.43
CA VAL A 70 8.31 3.13 12.23
C VAL A 70 7.28 2.01 12.04
N ALA A 71 7.67 0.76 12.27
CA ALA A 71 6.78 -0.39 12.22
C ALA A 71 5.69 -0.31 13.30
N ALA A 72 6.03 0.10 14.53
CA ALA A 72 5.06 0.28 15.60
C ALA A 72 4.05 1.40 15.27
N LEU A 73 4.52 2.52 14.71
CA LEU A 73 3.67 3.61 14.25
C LEU A 73 2.72 3.15 13.13
N GLN A 74 3.23 2.41 12.14
CA GLN A 74 2.41 1.86 11.06
C GLN A 74 1.41 0.82 11.55
N LEU A 75 1.80 -0.05 12.49
CA LEU A 75 0.93 -1.03 13.11
C LEU A 75 -0.20 -0.35 13.88
N GLY A 76 0.11 0.67 14.69
CA GLY A 76 -0.89 1.46 15.41
C GLY A 76 -1.87 2.14 14.45
N TYR A 77 -1.36 2.72 13.35
CA TYR A 77 -2.20 3.25 12.28
C TYR A 77 -3.11 2.17 11.67
N ALA A 78 -2.56 1.03 11.27
CA ALA A 78 -3.33 -0.03 10.63
C ALA A 78 -4.45 -0.57 11.52
N LEU A 79 -4.16 -0.87 12.78
CA LEU A 79 -5.13 -1.40 13.75
C LEU A 79 -6.29 -0.44 14.04
N VAL A 80 -6.04 0.87 14.04
CA VAL A 80 -7.05 1.87 14.41
C VAL A 80 -7.81 2.37 13.18
N CYS A 81 -7.10 2.59 12.06
CA CYS A 81 -7.63 3.32 10.92
C CYS A 81 -8.06 2.44 9.76
N LEU A 82 -7.41 1.28 9.56
CA LEU A 82 -7.64 0.46 8.38
C LEU A 82 -8.65 -0.65 8.68
N PRO A 83 -9.49 -0.99 7.69
CA PRO A 83 -10.33 -2.18 7.77
C PRO A 83 -9.45 -3.43 7.67
N VAL A 84 -9.72 -4.41 8.53
CA VAL A 84 -9.07 -5.72 8.47
C VAL A 84 -9.40 -6.37 7.12
N VAL A 85 -8.45 -7.07 6.51
CA VAL A 85 -8.70 -7.89 5.30
C VAL A 85 -10.01 -8.70 5.42
N GLY A 86 -10.82 -8.65 4.35
CA GLY A 86 -12.12 -9.32 4.31
C GLY A 86 -13.29 -8.56 4.97
N SER A 87 -13.03 -7.54 5.80
CA SER A 87 -14.11 -6.78 6.46
C SER A 87 -14.84 -5.79 5.56
N GLN A 88 -14.21 -5.35 4.46
CA GLN A 88 -14.80 -4.37 3.52
C GLN A 88 -15.95 -4.93 2.67
N ALA A 89 -16.19 -6.26 2.69
CA ALA A 89 -17.26 -6.90 1.92
C ALA A 89 -18.67 -6.60 2.45
N ALA A 90 -18.79 -6.17 3.71
CA ALA A 90 -20.08 -5.84 4.34
C ALA A 90 -20.37 -4.33 4.20
N ARG A 91 -21.16 -3.95 3.19
CA ARG A 91 -21.61 -2.56 2.99
C ARG A 91 -22.60 -2.14 4.11
N PRO A 92 -22.32 -1.09 4.92
CA PRO A 92 -23.35 -0.44 5.72
C PRO A 92 -24.02 0.64 4.86
N GLY A 93 -24.96 0.25 4.00
CA GLY A 93 -25.63 1.25 3.13
C GLY A 93 -26.65 0.75 2.11
N GLN A 94 -26.74 -0.56 1.84
CA GLN A 94 -27.89 -1.08 1.09
C GLN A 94 -29.08 -1.21 2.05
N LYS A 95 -29.93 -0.19 2.13
CA LYS A 95 -31.30 -0.40 2.60
C LYS A 95 -31.91 -1.50 1.72
N PRO A 96 -32.40 -2.60 2.30
CA PRO A 96 -33.09 -3.63 1.52
C PRO A 96 -34.26 -2.97 0.81
N ARG A 97 -34.36 -3.15 -0.50
CA ARG A 97 -35.57 -2.75 -1.22
C ARG A 97 -36.71 -3.65 -0.71
N PRO A 98 -37.88 -3.08 -0.32
CA PRO A 98 -39.00 -3.88 0.14
C PRO A 98 -39.43 -4.86 -0.97
N GLY A 99 -39.29 -6.17 -0.73
CA GLY A 99 -39.77 -7.22 -1.65
C GLY A 99 -38.70 -8.12 -2.28
N GLU A 100 -37.40 -7.88 -2.06
CA GLU A 100 -36.36 -8.83 -2.49
C GLU A 100 -36.34 -10.02 -1.53
N LYS A 101 -36.97 -11.13 -1.94
CA LYS A 101 -36.88 -12.40 -1.23
C LYS A 101 -35.40 -12.75 -1.10
N THR A 102 -34.89 -12.78 0.12
CA THR A 102 -33.54 -13.20 0.45
C THR A 102 -33.34 -14.62 -0.03
N LEU A 103 -32.99 -14.79 -1.30
CA LEU A 103 -32.29 -15.96 -1.78
C LEU A 103 -31.01 -15.97 -0.95
N LYS A 104 -31.02 -16.81 0.08
CA LYS A 104 -29.84 -17.19 0.85
C LYS A 104 -28.73 -17.39 -0.17
N LYS A 105 -27.88 -16.38 -0.31
CA LYS A 105 -26.65 -16.51 -1.06
C LYS A 105 -25.87 -17.51 -0.22
N VAL A 106 -25.89 -18.76 -0.67
CA VAL A 106 -24.87 -19.76 -0.38
C VAL A 106 -23.58 -19.18 -0.97
N VAL A 107 -23.07 -18.14 -0.33
CA VAL A 107 -21.65 -17.81 -0.37
C VAL A 107 -21.06 -18.85 0.54
N ASN A 108 -20.15 -19.66 0.01
CA ASN A 108 -19.34 -20.57 0.78
C ASN A 108 -18.99 -19.95 2.12
N SER A 109 -19.49 -20.57 3.17
CA SER A 109 -19.20 -20.27 4.56
C SER A 109 -17.77 -20.71 4.88
N ASP A 110 -16.77 -20.20 4.16
CA ASP A 110 -15.43 -20.08 4.71
C ASP A 110 -15.43 -18.81 5.57
N GLY A 111 -16.28 -18.85 6.61
CA GLY A 111 -16.55 -17.79 7.56
C GLY A 111 -15.38 -17.63 8.52
N THR A 112 -14.24 -17.14 8.01
CA THR A 112 -13.22 -16.56 8.88
C THR A 112 -13.67 -15.14 9.19
N SER A 113 -14.17 -14.92 10.42
CA SER A 113 -14.33 -13.57 10.97
C SER A 113 -13.03 -12.77 10.75
N PRO A 114 -13.08 -11.44 10.55
CA PRO A 114 -11.86 -10.65 10.38
C PRO A 114 -11.00 -10.72 11.66
N ASN A 115 -10.02 -11.63 11.67
CA ASN A 115 -9.15 -11.86 12.82
C ASN A 115 -7.98 -10.88 12.74
N ALA A 116 -8.18 -9.67 13.30
CA ALA A 116 -7.18 -8.60 13.28
C ALA A 116 -5.77 -9.06 13.70
N PRO A 117 -5.57 -9.90 14.74
CA PRO A 117 -4.24 -10.39 15.12
C PRO A 117 -3.57 -11.25 14.03
N VAL A 118 -4.36 -12.10 13.36
CA VAL A 118 -3.86 -12.95 12.27
C VAL A 118 -3.52 -12.09 11.06
N ALA A 119 -4.38 -11.13 10.71
CA ALA A 119 -4.13 -10.19 9.63
C ALA A 119 -2.87 -9.35 9.89
N THR A 120 -2.66 -8.87 11.12
CA THR A 120 -1.43 -8.15 11.48
C THR A 120 -0.20 -9.02 11.35
N LEU A 121 -0.22 -10.24 11.90
CA LEU A 121 0.94 -11.13 11.87
C LEU A 121 1.30 -11.49 10.42
N LEU A 122 0.30 -11.85 9.62
CA LEU A 122 0.49 -12.18 8.21
C LEU A 122 1.04 -10.96 7.43
N SER A 123 0.52 -9.77 7.69
CA SER A 123 0.99 -8.54 7.02
C SER A 123 2.43 -8.19 7.40
N LEU A 124 2.82 -8.38 8.67
CA LEU A 124 4.20 -8.20 9.12
C LEU A 124 5.14 -9.20 8.43
N LEU A 125 4.75 -10.48 8.36
CA LEU A 125 5.53 -11.51 7.67
C LEU A 125 5.67 -11.21 6.17
N LEU A 126 4.57 -10.85 5.49
CA LEU A 126 4.60 -10.47 4.08
C LEU A 126 5.49 -9.24 3.84
N THR A 127 5.46 -8.26 4.73
CA THR A 127 6.34 -7.08 4.67
C THR A 127 7.81 -7.48 4.83
N LEU A 128 8.11 -8.37 5.79
CA LEU A 128 9.44 -8.89 6.02
C LEU A 128 9.96 -9.66 4.78
N PHE A 129 9.15 -10.54 4.19
CA PHE A 129 9.51 -11.30 2.99
C PHE A 129 9.56 -10.43 1.72
N SER A 130 8.83 -9.33 1.66
CA SER A 130 8.90 -8.38 0.54
C SER A 130 10.16 -7.52 0.57
N THR A 131 10.78 -7.36 1.73
CA THR A 131 12.00 -6.56 1.90
C THR A 131 13.17 -7.02 1.01
N PRO A 132 13.56 -8.31 0.96
CA PRO A 132 14.60 -8.77 0.05
C PRO A 132 14.22 -8.63 -1.43
N LEU A 133 12.93 -8.73 -1.79
CA LEU A 133 12.46 -8.48 -3.16
C LEU A 133 12.65 -7.00 -3.52
N LEU A 134 12.27 -6.08 -2.64
CA LEU A 134 12.49 -4.64 -2.85
C LEU A 134 13.97 -4.29 -2.88
N HIS A 135 14.82 -4.95 -2.08
CA HIS A 135 16.26 -4.81 -2.17
C HIS A 135 16.78 -5.20 -3.56
N ALA A 136 16.36 -6.35 -4.08
CA ALA A 136 16.73 -6.78 -5.43
C ALA A 136 16.24 -5.78 -6.50
N VAL A 137 15.01 -5.27 -6.38
CA VAL A 137 14.50 -4.21 -7.27
C VAL A 137 15.37 -2.96 -7.18
N MET A 138 15.71 -2.47 -5.99
CA MET A 138 16.60 -1.30 -5.84
C MET A 138 17.95 -1.52 -6.52
N VAL A 139 18.55 -2.72 -6.39
CA VAL A 139 19.79 -3.07 -7.08
C VAL A 139 19.64 -3.06 -8.60
N LEU A 140 18.53 -3.61 -9.13
CA LEU A 140 18.24 -3.56 -10.57
C LEU A 140 18.05 -2.12 -11.09
N PHE A 141 17.60 -1.21 -10.22
CA PHE A 141 17.47 0.22 -10.51
C PHE A 141 18.74 1.04 -10.23
N GLY A 142 19.87 0.38 -9.96
CA GLY A 142 21.19 1.01 -9.85
C GLY A 142 21.73 1.18 -8.43
N ALA A 143 21.08 0.61 -7.41
CA ALA A 143 21.67 0.56 -6.08
C ALA A 143 22.93 -0.33 -6.05
N PRO A 144 23.91 -0.04 -5.17
CA PRO A 144 25.08 -0.89 -5.00
C PRO A 144 24.71 -2.35 -4.65
N ALA A 145 25.15 -3.30 -5.48
CA ALA A 145 24.77 -4.71 -5.37
C ALA A 145 25.56 -5.48 -4.30
N LEU A 146 26.88 -5.27 -4.26
CA LEU A 146 27.81 -6.01 -3.39
C LEU A 146 28.44 -5.14 -2.30
N SER A 147 28.52 -3.83 -2.52
CA SER A 147 28.87 -2.85 -1.49
C SER A 147 27.60 -2.26 -0.89
N HIS A 148 27.66 -1.76 0.34
CA HIS A 148 26.51 -1.11 1.01
C HIS A 148 25.24 -1.97 1.09
N THR A 149 25.36 -3.31 1.14
CA THR A 149 24.22 -4.23 1.19
C THR A 149 23.27 -3.94 2.35
N ALA A 150 23.82 -3.68 3.54
CA ALA A 150 23.03 -3.28 4.72
C ALA A 150 22.26 -1.97 4.49
N HIS A 151 22.86 -0.99 3.81
CA HIS A 151 22.22 0.30 3.52
C HIS A 151 21.01 0.09 2.61
N THR A 152 21.20 -0.64 1.51
CA THR A 152 20.14 -0.93 0.54
C THR A 152 19.04 -1.78 1.17
N LEU A 153 19.39 -2.80 1.94
CA LEU A 153 18.41 -3.67 2.62
C LEU A 153 17.57 -2.90 3.64
N LEU A 154 18.20 -2.06 4.47
CA LEU A 154 17.49 -1.25 5.45
C LEU A 154 16.63 -0.18 4.78
N CYS A 155 17.09 0.44 3.69
CA CYS A 155 16.27 1.36 2.89
C CYS A 155 15.05 0.64 2.28
N ALA A 156 15.23 -0.57 1.74
CA ALA A 156 14.14 -1.40 1.24
C ALA A 156 13.15 -1.77 2.36
N ALA A 157 13.64 -2.04 3.58
CA ALA A 157 12.80 -2.32 4.73
C ALA A 157 11.91 -1.13 5.11
N HIS A 158 12.46 0.09 5.09
CA HIS A 158 11.67 1.30 5.33
C HIS A 158 10.58 1.50 4.27
N LEU A 159 10.92 1.31 3.00
CA LEU A 159 9.94 1.35 1.92
C LEU A 159 8.85 0.28 2.12
N ALA A 160 9.22 -0.96 2.46
CA ALA A 160 8.27 -2.05 2.72
C ALA A 160 7.32 -1.71 3.88
N VAL A 161 7.86 -1.25 5.01
CA VAL A 161 7.08 -0.93 6.21
C VAL A 161 6.16 0.27 5.99
N LEU A 162 6.61 1.31 5.28
CA LEU A 162 5.77 2.47 5.01
C LEU A 162 4.71 2.17 3.95
N ALA A 163 5.10 1.56 2.84
CA ALA A 163 4.28 1.51 1.63
C ALA A 163 3.53 0.18 1.42
N LEU A 164 4.12 -0.96 1.79
CA LEU A 164 3.51 -2.27 1.56
C LEU A 164 2.72 -2.79 2.75
N PHE A 165 3.20 -2.60 3.98
CA PHE A 165 2.53 -3.09 5.18
C PHE A 165 1.05 -2.65 5.29
N PRO A 166 0.69 -1.36 5.10
CA PRO A 166 -0.71 -0.93 5.15
C PRO A 166 -1.58 -1.59 4.07
N LEU A 167 -1.01 -1.87 2.90
CA LEU A 167 -1.70 -2.53 1.79
C LEU A 167 -1.90 -4.03 2.05
N PHE A 168 -0.88 -4.73 2.57
CA PHE A 168 -1.03 -6.12 3.02
C PHE A 168 -2.10 -6.23 4.10
N TYR A 169 -2.16 -5.27 5.04
CA TYR A 169 -3.17 -5.30 6.09
C TYR A 169 -4.60 -5.15 5.56
N ALA A 170 -4.81 -4.25 4.60
CA ALA A 170 -6.14 -3.94 4.06
C ALA A 170 -6.61 -4.92 2.97
N HIS A 171 -5.69 -5.37 2.10
CA HIS A 171 -6.00 -6.20 0.93
C HIS A 171 -5.55 -7.67 1.07
N GLY A 172 -4.69 -7.99 2.05
CA GLY A 172 -4.07 -9.30 2.15
C GLY A 172 -3.29 -9.65 0.89
N VAL A 173 -3.51 -10.85 0.37
CA VAL A 173 -2.90 -11.38 -0.87
C VAL A 173 -3.92 -11.53 -2.00
N ASP A 174 -4.96 -10.67 -2.04
CA ASP A 174 -5.98 -10.67 -3.09
C ASP A 174 -5.37 -10.32 -4.46
N GLY A 175 -5.23 -11.31 -5.33
CA GLY A 175 -4.60 -11.15 -6.65
C GLY A 175 -5.19 -10.02 -7.50
N PRO A 176 -6.53 -9.93 -7.66
CA PRO A 176 -7.16 -8.81 -8.36
C PRO A 176 -6.84 -7.43 -7.77
N ALA A 177 -6.80 -7.28 -6.44
CA ALA A 177 -6.39 -6.04 -5.78
C ALA A 177 -4.95 -5.66 -6.12
N TRP A 178 -4.01 -6.59 -5.98
CA TRP A 178 -2.61 -6.35 -6.32
C TRP A 178 -2.40 -6.05 -7.80
N ALA A 179 -3.13 -6.71 -8.70
CA ALA A 179 -3.10 -6.40 -10.13
C ALA A 179 -3.64 -4.99 -10.42
N ALA A 180 -4.70 -4.55 -9.75
CA ALA A 180 -5.24 -3.20 -9.89
C ALA A 180 -4.27 -2.13 -9.37
N LEU A 181 -3.59 -2.39 -8.25
CA LEU A 181 -2.56 -1.49 -7.70
C LEU A 181 -1.35 -1.39 -8.65
N ALA A 182 -0.83 -2.54 -9.11
CA ALA A 182 0.32 -2.60 -10.01
C ALA A 182 0.05 -1.97 -11.39
N SER A 183 -1.20 -2.02 -11.86
CA SER A 183 -1.62 -1.39 -13.12
C SER A 183 -2.15 0.04 -12.98
N PHE A 184 -2.05 0.64 -11.79
CA PHE A 184 -2.57 1.99 -11.49
C PHE A 184 -4.09 2.17 -11.72
N ARG A 185 -4.85 1.06 -11.78
CA ARG A 185 -6.32 1.07 -11.95
C ARG A 185 -7.07 1.08 -10.63
N ALA A 186 -6.37 0.83 -9.52
CA ALA A 186 -6.90 0.99 -8.18
C ALA A 186 -7.35 2.45 -7.96
N PRO A 187 -8.48 2.66 -7.25
CA PRO A 187 -8.87 4.01 -6.87
C PRO A 187 -7.85 4.57 -5.87
N LEU A 188 -7.55 5.86 -5.97
CA LEU A 188 -6.68 6.54 -5.03
C LEU A 188 -7.29 6.56 -3.64
N ASP A 189 -6.48 6.20 -2.66
CA ASP A 189 -6.76 6.28 -1.23
C ASP A 189 -5.45 6.54 -0.47
N GLU A 190 -5.48 6.52 0.86
CA GLU A 190 -4.29 6.80 1.67
C GLU A 190 -3.16 5.78 1.50
N PRO A 191 -3.40 4.45 1.66
CA PRO A 191 -2.34 3.46 1.47
C PRO A 191 -1.79 3.44 0.05
N PHE A 192 -2.64 3.49 -0.99
CA PHE A 192 -2.17 3.47 -2.38
C PHE A 192 -1.45 4.76 -2.76
N GLY A 193 -1.97 5.92 -2.33
CA GLY A 193 -1.30 7.20 -2.51
C GLY A 193 0.07 7.22 -1.81
N GLY A 194 0.16 6.65 -0.61
CA GLY A 194 1.42 6.49 0.12
C GLY A 194 2.42 5.62 -0.63
N LEU A 195 2.00 4.48 -1.19
CA LEU A 195 2.85 3.64 -2.02
C LEU A 195 3.35 4.37 -3.26
N ALA A 196 2.45 4.95 -4.06
CA ALA A 196 2.81 5.66 -5.27
C ALA A 196 3.76 6.83 -4.98
N GLY A 197 3.44 7.60 -3.94
CA GLY A 197 4.27 8.72 -3.48
C GLY A 197 5.65 8.26 -3.01
N ALA A 198 5.75 7.18 -2.23
CA ALA A 198 7.03 6.64 -1.78
C ALA A 198 7.92 6.18 -2.94
N LEU A 199 7.34 5.53 -3.95
CA LEU A 199 8.08 5.08 -5.14
C LEU A 199 8.56 6.26 -6.00
N VAL A 200 7.67 7.22 -6.29
CA VAL A 200 8.04 8.43 -7.03
C VAL A 200 9.07 9.25 -6.25
N GLY A 201 8.89 9.36 -4.94
CA GLY A 201 9.81 10.04 -4.05
C GLY A 201 11.19 9.37 -4.02
N ALA A 202 11.25 8.04 -3.89
CA ALA A 202 12.50 7.29 -3.95
C ALA A 202 13.25 7.52 -5.27
N TRP A 203 12.52 7.50 -6.39
CA TRP A 203 13.08 7.78 -7.71
C TRP A 203 13.62 9.21 -7.83
N LEU A 204 12.86 10.21 -7.36
CA LEU A 204 13.32 11.60 -7.30
C LEU A 204 14.52 11.78 -6.35
N GLY A 205 14.56 11.01 -5.26
CA GLY A 205 15.68 10.97 -4.32
C GLY A 205 16.98 10.43 -4.93
N ALA A 206 16.92 9.76 -6.08
CA ALA A 206 18.11 9.32 -6.79
C ALA A 206 18.78 10.47 -7.58
N VAL A 207 18.01 11.50 -7.96
CA VAL A 207 18.49 12.61 -8.80
C VAL A 207 19.67 13.40 -8.19
N PRO A 208 19.74 13.67 -6.87
CA PRO A 208 20.87 14.38 -6.30
C PRO A 208 22.17 13.56 -6.26
N ILE A 209 22.12 12.22 -6.35
CA ILE A 209 23.30 11.35 -6.17
C ILE A 209 24.36 11.60 -7.26
N PRO A 210 24.04 11.62 -8.57
CA PRO A 210 25.04 11.85 -9.62
C PRO A 210 25.57 13.28 -9.68
N LEU A 211 24.88 14.23 -9.05
CA LEU A 211 25.29 15.62 -9.03
C LEU A 211 26.41 15.88 -8.01
N ASP A 212 26.60 14.92 -7.08
CA ASP A 212 27.68 14.77 -6.09
C ASP A 212 28.39 16.09 -5.74
N TRP A 213 27.67 16.98 -5.06
CA TRP A 213 28.20 18.27 -4.57
C TRP A 213 29.21 18.09 -3.40
N ASP A 214 29.85 16.92 -3.30
CA ASP A 214 30.71 16.50 -2.18
C ASP A 214 30.03 16.68 -0.81
N ARG A 215 28.73 16.40 -0.73
CA ARG A 215 27.96 16.53 0.51
C ARG A 215 27.58 15.18 1.08
N GLU A 216 27.82 15.05 2.38
CA GLU A 216 27.49 13.85 3.17
C GLU A 216 26.03 13.40 3.01
N TRP A 217 25.09 14.35 2.92
CA TRP A 217 23.67 14.05 2.76
C TRP A 217 23.30 13.46 1.39
N GLN A 218 24.18 13.54 0.38
CA GLN A 218 23.96 12.95 -0.95
C GLN A 218 24.36 11.48 -1.04
N ARG A 219 25.05 10.95 -0.02
CA ARG A 219 25.51 9.57 -0.01
C ARG A 219 24.36 8.59 0.02
N TRP A 220 24.58 7.44 -0.63
CA TRP A 220 23.64 6.32 -0.59
C TRP A 220 23.43 5.83 0.85
N PRO A 221 22.18 5.63 1.34
CA PRO A 221 20.89 5.79 0.68
C PRO A 221 20.11 7.02 1.18
N VAL A 222 20.80 8.04 1.73
CA VAL A 222 20.18 9.13 2.51
C VAL A 222 19.14 9.88 1.69
N THR A 223 19.46 10.30 0.46
CA THR A 223 18.53 11.04 -0.41
C THR A 223 17.35 10.20 -0.88
N ILE A 224 17.57 8.90 -1.13
CA ILE A 224 16.51 7.94 -1.46
C ILE A 224 15.55 7.85 -0.29
N LEU A 225 16.06 7.72 0.93
CA LEU A 225 15.23 7.62 2.12
C LEU A 225 14.45 8.92 2.39
N CYS A 226 15.05 10.08 2.14
CA CYS A 226 14.34 11.37 2.14
C CYS A 226 13.16 11.36 1.16
N GLY A 227 13.42 10.88 -0.05
CA GLY A 227 12.40 10.70 -1.09
C GLY A 227 11.29 9.74 -0.68
N VAL A 228 11.63 8.57 -0.13
CA VAL A 228 10.67 7.57 0.37
C VAL A 228 9.76 8.20 1.43
N TYR A 229 10.33 8.86 2.45
CA TYR A 229 9.55 9.46 3.52
C TYR A 229 8.71 10.65 3.02
N GLY A 230 9.33 11.63 2.36
CA GLY A 230 8.62 12.81 1.86
C GLY A 230 7.53 12.45 0.87
N GLY A 231 7.84 11.55 -0.07
CA GLY A 231 6.92 11.02 -1.05
C GLY A 231 5.78 10.22 -0.42
N TYR A 232 6.07 9.32 0.54
CA TYR A 232 5.04 8.58 1.26
C TYR A 232 4.05 9.52 1.95
N LEU A 233 4.57 10.50 2.70
CA LEU A 233 3.75 11.46 3.45
C LEU A 233 2.87 12.29 2.52
N LEU A 234 3.46 12.84 1.46
CA LEU A 234 2.74 13.66 0.49
C LEU A 234 1.70 12.85 -0.28
N GLY A 235 2.11 11.70 -0.85
CA GLY A 235 1.24 10.84 -1.64
C GLY A 235 0.06 10.32 -0.84
N ARG A 236 0.28 9.96 0.42
CA ARG A 236 -0.78 9.56 1.34
C ARG A 236 -1.79 10.68 1.57
N VAL A 237 -1.35 11.89 1.86
CA VAL A 237 -2.24 13.05 2.08
C VAL A 237 -3.03 13.37 0.82
N LEU A 238 -2.38 13.37 -0.35
CA LEU A 238 -3.02 13.63 -1.63
C LEU A 238 -4.05 12.54 -1.99
N GLY A 239 -3.69 11.26 -1.85
CA GLY A 239 -4.59 10.13 -2.10
C GLY A 239 -5.79 10.11 -1.16
N GLY A 240 -5.59 10.45 0.11
CA GLY A 240 -6.64 10.47 1.13
C GLY A 240 -7.58 11.66 1.11
N ARG A 241 -7.14 12.83 0.60
CA ARG A 241 -7.93 14.08 0.65
C ARG A 241 -8.37 14.57 -0.74
N VAL A 242 -7.45 14.60 -1.70
CA VAL A 242 -7.67 15.23 -3.01
C VAL A 242 -8.10 14.21 -4.05
N GLY A 243 -7.42 13.07 -4.06
CA GLY A 243 -7.61 11.99 -5.03
C GLY A 243 -8.64 10.96 -4.65
N PHE A 244 -9.19 10.99 -3.43
CA PHE A 244 -9.93 9.86 -2.87
C PHE A 244 -11.03 9.32 -3.80
N GLY A 245 -10.95 8.03 -4.13
CA GLY A 245 -11.89 7.33 -5.01
C GLY A 245 -11.69 7.57 -6.51
N ARG A 246 -10.84 8.52 -6.93
CA ARG A 246 -10.51 8.73 -8.35
C ARG A 246 -9.58 7.63 -8.85
N ARG A 247 -9.75 7.23 -10.12
CA ARG A 247 -8.84 6.30 -10.81
C ARG A 247 -7.99 7.10 -11.80
N LEU A 248 -6.75 6.69 -11.98
CA LEU A 248 -5.83 7.26 -12.97
C LEU A 248 -6.12 6.70 -14.37
#